data_AF-Q1K7G6-F1
#
_entry.id   AF-Q1K7G6-F1
#
_cell.length_a   1.000
_cell.length_b   1.000
_cell.length_c   1.000
_cell.angle_alpha   90.00
_cell.angle_beta   90.00
_cell.angle_gamma   90.00
#
_symmetry.space_group_name_H-M   'P 1'
#
loop_
_entity.id
_entity.type
_entity.pdbx_description
1 polymer ?
#
loop_
_entity_poly.entity_id
_entity_poly.type
_entity_poly.pdbx_seq_one_letter_code
_entity_poly.pdbx_strand_id
1 'polypeptide(L)'
;MAVSSAAIKLNENGIPDFDALPFRKGDPKYSAWGLYGDEDELGTLNRLTDEQVAKAAKNEIKADSGFFNRKLFHQDLFAKPPRCVNDDIWTFNTQVSSQWDGLRHYAYQKAKKFYNGVTMEDIHAEGSEVNGIQAWAQKGIVGRGILVDYHSWRLEQISSKKPTNPDPRLVNFDHFATTPIPLEDIHACLESQGTEVKFGDILFIRSGKVFL
;
A
#
# COMPACT_ATOMS: atom_id res chain seq x y z
N MET A 1 -34.09 -4.61 11.94
CA MET A 1 -34.68 -4.52 10.59
C MET A 1 -33.55 -4.45 9.59
N ALA A 2 -33.29 -5.55 8.88
CA ALA A 2 -32.26 -5.59 7.84
C ALA A 2 -32.65 -4.65 6.71
N VAL A 3 -31.75 -3.73 6.35
CA VAL A 3 -31.93 -2.90 5.16
C VAL A 3 -31.83 -3.85 3.97
N SER A 4 -32.91 -3.93 3.19
CA SER A 4 -32.96 -4.64 1.91
C SER A 4 -31.84 -4.10 1.02
N SER A 5 -30.79 -4.91 0.81
CA SER A 5 -29.77 -4.60 -0.19
C SER A 5 -30.38 -4.83 -1.56
N ALA A 6 -30.61 -3.74 -2.30
CA ALA A 6 -30.54 -3.86 -3.75
C ALA A 6 -29.19 -4.54 -4.04
N ALA A 7 -29.22 -5.67 -4.76
CA ALA A 7 -28.02 -6.45 -5.03
C ALA A 7 -26.97 -5.51 -5.66
N ILE A 8 -25.90 -5.23 -4.91
CA ILE A 8 -24.87 -4.31 -5.35
C ILE A 8 -24.25 -4.92 -6.61
N LYS A 9 -24.28 -4.19 -7.72
CA LYS A 9 -23.70 -4.65 -8.98
C LYS A 9 -22.19 -4.79 -8.82
N LEU A 10 -21.67 -5.95 -9.20
CA LEU A 10 -20.24 -6.24 -9.19
C LEU A 10 -19.64 -5.97 -10.58
N ASN A 11 -18.39 -5.52 -10.61
CA ASN A 11 -17.59 -5.42 -11.82
C ASN A 11 -16.96 -6.77 -12.20
N GLU A 12 -16.16 -6.79 -13.26
CA GLU A 12 -15.46 -7.98 -13.77
C GLU A 12 -14.54 -8.68 -12.75
N ASN A 13 -14.12 -7.98 -11.70
CA ASN A 13 -13.27 -8.52 -10.63
C ASN A 13 -14.10 -9.00 -9.43
N GLY A 14 -15.43 -9.06 -9.55
CA GLY A 14 -16.32 -9.54 -8.50
C GLY A 14 -16.45 -8.59 -7.31
N ILE A 15 -16.11 -7.30 -7.48
CA ILE A 15 -16.27 -6.29 -6.42
C ILE A 15 -17.18 -5.14 -6.88
N PRO A 16 -17.85 -4.42 -5.96
CA PRO A 16 -18.63 -3.23 -6.30
C PRO A 16 -17.79 -2.08 -6.86
N ASP A 17 -18.45 -1.20 -7.62
CA ASP A 17 -17.88 0.09 -8.01
C ASP A 17 -17.73 1.03 -6.80
N PHE A 18 -16.80 1.98 -6.90
CA PHE A 18 -16.49 2.92 -5.81
C PHE A 18 -17.72 3.73 -5.34
N ASP A 19 -18.62 4.08 -6.27
CA ASP A 19 -19.83 4.86 -5.98
C ASP A 19 -20.86 4.08 -5.15
N ALA A 20 -20.69 2.75 -5.00
CA ALA A 20 -21.53 1.93 -4.13
C ALA A 20 -21.13 2.03 -2.64
N LEU A 21 -20.05 2.74 -2.31
CA LEU A 21 -19.56 2.88 -0.94
C LEU A 21 -20.28 4.00 -0.16
N PRO A 22 -20.54 3.84 1.15
CA PRO A 22 -20.27 2.65 1.95
C PRO A 22 -21.39 1.60 1.83
N PHE A 23 -21.05 0.33 2.07
CA PHE A 23 -22.00 -0.78 1.93
C PHE A 23 -23.01 -0.89 3.07
N ARG A 24 -22.63 -0.47 4.29
CA ARG A 24 -23.47 -0.58 5.47
C ARG A 24 -23.94 0.79 5.92
N LYS A 25 -25.17 0.85 6.40
CA LYS A 25 -25.73 2.08 6.96
C LYS A 25 -24.96 2.48 8.23
N GLY A 26 -24.42 3.69 8.24
CA GLY A 26 -23.70 4.24 9.39
C GLY A 26 -22.18 4.07 9.32
N ASP A 27 -21.67 3.36 8.32
CA ASP A 27 -20.24 3.26 8.07
C ASP A 27 -19.65 4.59 7.57
N PRO A 28 -18.35 4.84 7.78
CA PRO A 28 -17.70 6.05 7.29
C PRO A 28 -17.84 6.21 5.78
N LYS A 29 -17.88 7.47 5.33
CA LYS A 29 -17.94 7.80 3.90
C LYS A 29 -16.79 7.10 3.15
N TYR A 30 -17.12 6.44 2.04
CA TYR A 30 -16.18 5.72 1.18
C TYR A 30 -15.47 4.52 1.83
N SER A 31 -15.96 4.00 2.96
CA SER A 31 -15.41 2.76 3.51
C SER A 31 -15.91 1.53 2.74
N ALA A 32 -15.00 0.64 2.38
CA ALA A 32 -15.31 -0.68 1.82
C ALA A 32 -15.48 -1.76 2.91
N TRP A 33 -15.95 -1.37 4.09
CA TRP A 33 -16.13 -2.30 5.20
C TRP A 33 -17.21 -3.32 4.88
N GLY A 34 -16.93 -4.58 5.22
CA GLY A 34 -17.76 -5.70 4.85
C GLY A 34 -17.60 -6.25 3.44
N LEU A 35 -16.74 -5.65 2.61
CA LEU A 35 -16.49 -6.17 1.26
C LEU A 35 -16.04 -7.64 1.27
N TYR A 36 -15.19 -7.98 2.24
CA TYR A 36 -14.59 -9.31 2.39
C TYR A 36 -15.14 -10.07 3.62
N GLY A 37 -16.23 -9.58 4.23
CA GLY A 37 -16.84 -10.15 5.42
C GLY A 37 -16.75 -9.26 6.66
N ASP A 38 -17.60 -9.55 7.65
CA ASP A 38 -17.66 -8.84 8.95
C ASP A 38 -16.44 -9.05 9.83
N GLU A 39 -15.79 -10.21 9.70
CA GLU A 39 -14.63 -10.61 10.50
C GLU A 39 -13.32 -10.53 9.70
N ASP A 40 -13.34 -9.90 8.51
CA ASP A 40 -12.13 -9.74 7.72
C ASP A 40 -11.14 -8.79 8.41
N GLU A 41 -9.85 -9.15 8.32
CA GLU A 41 -8.71 -8.40 8.86
C GLU A 41 -7.64 -8.10 7.80
N LEU A 42 -7.86 -8.53 6.56
CA LEU A 42 -6.89 -8.40 5.47
C LEU A 42 -7.18 -7.19 4.57
N GLY A 43 -8.43 -6.73 4.51
CA GLY A 43 -8.83 -5.61 3.66
C GLY A 43 -8.50 -5.88 2.20
N THR A 44 -7.87 -4.92 1.52
CA THR A 44 -7.53 -5.05 0.09
C THR A 44 -6.44 -6.07 -0.20
N LEU A 45 -5.75 -6.63 0.81
CA LEU A 45 -4.84 -7.77 0.60
C LEU A 45 -5.59 -9.03 0.13
N ASN A 46 -6.90 -9.12 0.34
CA ASN A 46 -7.73 -10.19 -0.23
C ASN A 46 -7.71 -10.20 -1.78
N ARG A 47 -7.28 -9.12 -2.43
CA ARG A 47 -7.10 -9.04 -3.90
C ARG A 47 -5.85 -9.79 -4.36
N LEU A 48 -4.92 -10.09 -3.46
CA LEU A 48 -3.69 -10.85 -3.71
C LEU A 48 -3.98 -12.35 -3.60
N THR A 49 -4.76 -12.86 -4.55
CA THR A 49 -5.07 -14.29 -4.64
C THR A 49 -3.90 -15.06 -5.26
N ASP A 50 -3.81 -16.35 -4.98
CA ASP A 50 -2.75 -17.21 -5.53
C ASP A 50 -2.77 -17.21 -7.07
N GLU A 51 -3.97 -17.13 -7.67
CA GLU A 51 -4.13 -16.99 -9.12
C GLU A 51 -3.51 -15.69 -9.64
N GLN A 52 -3.78 -14.57 -8.98
CA GLN A 52 -3.25 -13.26 -9.38
C GLN A 52 -1.73 -13.21 -9.19
N VAL A 53 -1.21 -13.80 -8.11
CA VAL A 53 0.23 -13.92 -7.86
C VAL A 53 0.90 -14.79 -8.92
N ALA A 54 0.33 -15.95 -9.24
CA ALA A 54 0.87 -16.84 -10.27
C ALA A 54 0.85 -16.17 -11.66
N LYS A 55 -0.23 -15.46 -11.99
CA LYS A 55 -0.35 -14.69 -13.24
C LYS A 55 0.69 -13.57 -13.30
N ALA A 56 0.90 -12.85 -12.21
CA ALA A 56 1.93 -11.81 -12.13
C ALA A 56 3.33 -12.39 -12.30
N ALA A 57 3.67 -13.45 -11.55
CA ALA A 57 4.96 -14.12 -11.62
C ALA A 57 5.28 -14.58 -13.05
N LYS A 58 4.32 -15.25 -13.71
CA LYS A 58 4.46 -15.74 -15.08
C LYS A 58 4.72 -14.63 -16.10
N ASN A 59 4.08 -13.47 -15.94
CA ASN A 59 4.11 -12.40 -16.94
C ASN A 59 5.26 -11.40 -16.72
N GLU A 60 5.63 -11.14 -15.47
CA GLU A 60 6.54 -10.05 -15.12
C GLU A 60 7.96 -10.53 -14.81
N ILE A 61 8.14 -11.76 -14.32
CA ILE A 61 9.46 -12.33 -14.03
C ILE A 61 10.05 -12.90 -15.32
N LYS A 62 10.80 -12.07 -16.05
CA LYS A 62 11.42 -12.44 -17.34
C LYS A 62 12.92 -12.69 -17.28
N ALA A 63 13.58 -12.26 -16.21
CA ALA A 63 15.02 -12.41 -16.01
C ALA A 63 15.33 -12.75 -14.56
N ASP A 64 16.23 -13.71 -14.36
CA ASP A 64 16.73 -14.13 -13.04
C ASP A 64 17.87 -13.21 -12.57
N SER A 65 17.64 -11.89 -12.64
CA SER A 65 18.54 -10.93 -12.02
C SER A 65 18.25 -10.89 -10.53
N GLY A 66 18.61 -11.95 -9.82
CA GLY A 66 18.65 -11.94 -8.37
C GLY A 66 19.50 -10.76 -7.89
N PHE A 67 19.21 -10.26 -6.69
CA PHE A 67 20.03 -9.25 -6.03
C PHE A 67 21.36 -9.87 -5.54
N PHE A 68 22.17 -10.37 -6.46
CA PHE A 68 23.51 -10.87 -6.20
C PHE A 68 24.44 -9.66 -5.98
N ASN A 69 25.31 -9.71 -4.98
CA ASN A 69 26.26 -8.65 -4.56
C ASN A 69 25.73 -7.45 -3.75
N ARG A 70 24.62 -7.56 -3.02
CA ARG A 70 24.39 -6.58 -1.93
C ARG A 70 25.40 -6.81 -0.81
N LYS A 71 26.03 -5.74 -0.31
CA LYS A 71 26.80 -5.81 0.95
C LYS A 71 25.85 -6.29 2.05
N LEU A 72 26.31 -7.24 2.87
CA LEU A 72 25.56 -7.73 4.02
C LEU A 72 25.20 -6.55 4.92
N PHE A 73 24.01 -6.64 5.50
CA PHE A 73 23.59 -5.84 6.64
C PHE A 73 24.70 -5.81 7.70
N HIS A 74 25.05 -4.63 8.21
CA HIS A 74 26.05 -4.50 9.25
C HIS A 74 25.43 -4.91 10.58
N GLN A 75 25.87 -6.05 11.11
CA GLN A 75 25.42 -6.63 12.36
C GLN A 75 26.62 -6.68 13.31
N ASP A 76 26.52 -6.01 14.46
CA ASP A 76 27.54 -6.05 15.50
C ASP A 76 27.35 -7.32 16.36
N LEU A 77 28.08 -8.38 16.00
CA LEU A 77 28.03 -9.68 16.68
C LEU A 77 29.06 -9.73 17.83
N PHE A 78 28.60 -9.86 19.08
CA PHE A 78 29.46 -9.99 20.26
C PHE A 78 29.59 -11.44 20.73
N ALA A 79 30.82 -11.97 20.75
CA ALA A 79 31.11 -13.34 21.16
C ALA A 79 31.02 -13.54 22.69
N LYS A 80 30.40 -14.64 23.14
CA LYS A 80 30.31 -15.03 24.56
C LYS A 80 31.14 -16.28 24.92
N PRO A 81 32.49 -16.20 25.02
CA PRO A 81 33.32 -17.35 25.40
C PRO A 81 32.97 -17.88 26.81
N PRO A 82 33.09 -19.20 27.07
CA PRO A 82 33.69 -20.23 26.19
C PRO A 82 32.72 -20.80 25.13
N ARG A 83 31.51 -20.25 24.98
CA ARG A 83 30.54 -20.70 23.98
C ARG A 83 30.75 -19.96 22.66
N CYS A 84 30.69 -20.66 21.54
CA CYS A 84 30.69 -20.06 20.21
C CYS A 84 29.27 -19.57 19.87
N VAL A 85 28.86 -18.46 20.49
CA VAL A 85 27.52 -17.85 20.31
C VAL A 85 27.62 -16.33 20.25
N ASN A 86 26.69 -15.72 19.50
CA ASN A 86 26.46 -14.28 19.40
C ASN A 86 24.98 -14.00 19.69
N ASP A 87 24.68 -12.85 20.32
CA ASP A 87 23.31 -12.36 20.56
C ASP A 87 23.20 -10.89 20.15
N ASP A 88 22.04 -10.50 19.61
CA ASP A 88 21.70 -9.11 19.35
C ASP A 88 20.33 -8.75 19.95
N ILE A 89 20.14 -7.48 20.27
CA ILE A 89 18.87 -6.92 20.73
C ILE A 89 18.54 -5.69 19.88
N TRP A 90 17.36 -5.69 19.28
CA TRP A 90 16.84 -4.55 18.53
C TRP A 90 15.65 -3.96 19.28
N THR A 91 15.65 -2.65 19.47
CA THR A 91 14.50 -1.89 19.96
C THR A 91 14.32 -0.70 19.04
N PHE A 92 13.22 -0.67 18.31
CA PHE A 92 12.90 0.39 17.38
C PHE A 92 11.40 0.59 17.33
N ASN A 93 11.01 1.82 16.99
CA ASN A 93 9.63 2.10 16.62
C ASN A 93 9.38 1.54 15.21
N THR A 94 8.33 0.76 15.02
CA THR A 94 8.03 0.11 13.73
C THR A 94 7.67 1.09 12.61
N GLN A 95 7.55 2.40 12.89
CA GLN A 95 7.25 3.48 11.94
C GLN A 95 8.47 4.33 11.50
N VAL A 96 9.71 3.86 11.67
CA VAL A 96 10.92 4.70 11.47
C VAL A 96 11.80 4.30 10.28
N SER A 97 11.33 3.39 9.43
CA SER A 97 12.08 2.89 8.27
C SER A 97 11.12 2.50 7.15
N SER A 98 11.63 1.90 6.07
CA SER A 98 10.77 1.27 5.06
C SER A 98 9.78 0.30 5.72
N GLN A 99 8.49 0.56 5.57
CA GLN A 99 7.45 -0.05 6.41
C GLN A 99 6.14 -0.33 5.66
N TRP A 100 5.31 -1.16 6.28
CA TRP A 100 3.89 -1.31 5.97
C TRP A 100 3.07 -0.83 7.17
N ASP A 101 2.07 0.01 6.92
CA ASP A 101 1.13 0.46 7.95
C ASP A 101 -0.10 -0.44 7.94
N GLY A 102 -0.23 -1.29 8.96
CA GLY A 102 -1.37 -2.19 9.12
C GLY A 102 -2.67 -1.44 9.46
N LEU A 103 -3.78 -2.18 9.50
CA LEU A 103 -5.13 -1.62 9.66
C LEU A 103 -5.39 -1.00 11.05
N ARG A 104 -4.48 -1.20 12.01
CA ARG A 104 -4.45 -0.51 13.32
C ARG A 104 -3.74 0.84 13.31
N HIS A 105 -3.03 1.21 12.23
CA HIS A 105 -2.14 2.37 12.27
C HIS A 105 -2.91 3.70 12.28
N TYR A 106 -3.92 3.84 11.42
CA TYR A 106 -4.62 5.11 11.23
C TYR A 106 -6.13 4.92 11.06
N ALA A 107 -6.88 5.39 12.06
CA ALA A 107 -8.35 5.32 12.07
C ALA A 107 -9.00 6.40 11.20
N TYR A 108 -10.27 6.17 10.86
CA TYR A 108 -11.16 7.24 10.40
C TYR A 108 -11.39 8.24 11.54
N GLN A 109 -10.74 9.40 11.47
CA GLN A 109 -10.70 10.37 12.57
C GLN A 109 -12.08 10.84 13.04
N LYS A 110 -13.01 11.15 12.11
CA LYS A 110 -14.37 11.59 12.45
C LYS A 110 -15.21 10.48 13.10
N ALA A 111 -15.03 9.24 12.65
CA ALA A 111 -15.79 8.09 13.14
C ALA A 111 -15.16 7.44 14.38
N LYS A 112 -13.87 7.74 14.65
CA LYS A 112 -13.04 7.11 15.69
C LYS A 112 -13.04 5.58 15.62
N LYS A 113 -12.99 5.05 14.40
CA LYS A 113 -13.02 3.62 14.13
C LYS A 113 -11.95 3.23 13.10
N PHE A 114 -11.36 2.07 13.32
CA PHE A 114 -10.43 1.39 12.42
C PHE A 114 -11.20 0.50 11.44
N TYR A 115 -10.47 -0.24 10.60
CA TYR A 115 -11.05 -1.12 9.61
C TYR A 115 -12.15 -2.02 10.19
N ASN A 116 -13.24 -2.18 9.42
CA ASN A 116 -14.42 -2.96 9.76
C ASN A 116 -15.12 -2.56 11.08
N GLY A 117 -14.97 -1.31 11.50
CA GLY A 117 -15.69 -0.76 12.64
C GLY A 117 -15.04 -0.99 14.00
N VAL A 118 -13.87 -1.62 14.02
CA VAL A 118 -13.04 -1.87 15.21
C VAL A 118 -12.73 -0.57 15.93
N THR A 119 -12.88 -0.57 17.25
CA THR A 119 -12.65 0.59 18.12
C THR A 119 -11.23 0.60 18.69
N MET A 120 -10.86 1.72 19.34
CA MET A 120 -9.58 1.80 20.05
C MET A 120 -9.57 0.82 21.23
N GLU A 121 -10.69 0.70 21.94
CA GLU A 121 -10.89 -0.21 23.06
C GLU A 121 -10.71 -1.66 22.63
N ASP A 122 -11.25 -2.06 21.47
CA ASP A 122 -11.09 -3.42 20.94
C ASP A 122 -9.62 -3.76 20.67
N ILE A 123 -8.84 -2.82 20.12
CA ILE A 123 -7.40 -3.01 19.83
C ILE A 123 -6.59 -3.14 21.13
N HIS A 124 -6.96 -2.39 22.17
CA HIS A 124 -6.25 -2.36 23.44
C HIS A 124 -6.78 -3.36 24.48
N ALA A 125 -7.83 -4.12 24.15
CA ALA A 125 -8.31 -5.20 24.99
C ALA A 125 -7.21 -6.25 25.23
N GLU A 126 -7.24 -6.87 26.41
CA GLU A 126 -6.24 -7.87 26.80
C GLU A 126 -6.23 -9.05 25.81
N GLY A 127 -5.04 -9.36 25.27
CA GLY A 127 -4.87 -10.43 24.28
C GLY A 127 -5.41 -10.13 22.88
N SER A 128 -5.78 -8.89 22.58
CA SER A 128 -6.41 -8.54 21.30
C SER A 128 -5.48 -8.62 20.10
N GLU A 129 -5.86 -9.45 19.13
CA GLU A 129 -5.18 -9.62 17.84
C GLU A 129 -5.91 -8.95 16.66
N VAL A 130 -7.11 -8.40 16.89
CA VAL A 130 -7.96 -7.82 15.83
C VAL A 130 -7.26 -6.77 14.95
N ASN A 131 -7.28 -6.88 13.63
CA ASN A 131 -6.58 -6.01 12.66
C ASN A 131 -5.05 -5.93 12.83
N GLY A 132 -4.45 -6.82 13.60
CA GLY A 132 -3.01 -6.82 13.87
C GLY A 132 -2.18 -7.25 12.67
N ILE A 133 -0.90 -6.86 12.65
CA ILE A 133 0.01 -7.14 11.53
C ILE A 133 0.25 -8.64 11.33
N GLN A 134 0.02 -9.47 12.34
CA GLN A 134 0.16 -10.92 12.26
C GLN A 134 -0.82 -11.54 11.26
N ALA A 135 -2.04 -11.00 11.09
CA ALA A 135 -2.98 -11.47 10.07
C ALA A 135 -2.40 -11.27 8.65
N TRP A 136 -1.80 -10.10 8.42
CA TRP A 136 -1.10 -9.80 7.16
C TRP A 136 0.15 -10.66 6.97
N ALA A 137 0.90 -10.91 8.05
CA ALA A 137 2.10 -11.74 8.00
C ALA A 137 1.79 -13.19 7.64
N GLN A 138 0.69 -13.75 8.18
CA GLN A 138 0.22 -15.11 7.84
C GLN A 138 -0.20 -15.22 6.37
N LYS A 139 -0.86 -14.19 5.82
CA LYS A 139 -1.23 -14.14 4.40
C LYS A 139 -0.04 -13.89 3.47
N GLY A 140 0.90 -13.06 3.91
CA GLY A 140 1.98 -12.52 3.09
C GLY A 140 1.51 -11.39 2.17
N ILE A 141 2.42 -10.47 1.84
CA ILE A 141 2.18 -9.40 0.86
C ILE A 141 2.99 -9.74 -0.39
N VAL A 142 2.35 -10.46 -1.32
CA VAL A 142 2.96 -10.87 -2.58
C VAL A 142 1.99 -10.54 -3.69
N GLY A 143 2.46 -9.84 -4.72
CA GLY A 143 1.61 -9.38 -5.81
C GLY A 143 2.42 -8.68 -6.89
N ARG A 144 1.71 -8.21 -7.92
CA ARG A 144 2.33 -7.41 -8.98
C ARG A 144 2.55 -5.99 -8.48
N GLY A 145 3.79 -5.51 -8.54
CA GLY A 145 4.12 -4.12 -8.29
C GLY A 145 4.08 -3.30 -9.58
N ILE A 146 3.49 -2.11 -9.55
CA ILE A 146 3.62 -1.13 -10.62
C ILE A 146 4.25 0.15 -10.08
N LEU A 147 5.17 0.74 -10.85
CA LEU A 147 5.83 1.99 -10.48
C LEU A 147 5.19 3.15 -11.25
N VAL A 148 4.74 4.16 -10.53
CA VAL A 148 4.46 5.50 -11.06
C VAL A 148 5.69 6.36 -10.80
N ASP A 149 6.53 6.55 -11.83
CA ASP A 149 7.71 7.40 -11.74
C ASP A 149 7.36 8.87 -11.95
N TYR A 150 6.53 9.38 -11.03
CA TYR A 150 6.03 10.76 -11.06
C TYR A 150 7.17 11.77 -11.12
N HIS A 151 8.28 11.53 -10.42
CA HIS A 151 9.43 12.43 -10.42
C HIS A 151 10.03 12.60 -11.82
N SER A 152 10.35 11.50 -12.50
CA SER A 152 10.88 11.56 -13.87
C SER A 152 9.86 12.18 -14.83
N TRP A 153 8.61 11.73 -14.77
CA TRP A 153 7.54 12.26 -15.62
C TRP A 153 7.34 13.78 -15.45
N ARG A 154 7.35 14.29 -14.22
CA ARG A 154 7.26 15.72 -13.91
C ARG A 154 8.40 16.50 -14.55
N LEU A 155 9.64 16.01 -14.42
CA LEU A 155 10.82 16.65 -15.00
C LEU A 155 10.73 16.72 -16.54
N GLU A 156 10.16 15.70 -17.16
CA GLU A 156 9.90 15.73 -18.61
C GLU A 156 8.87 16.80 -18.99
N GLN A 157 7.78 16.96 -18.23
CA GLN A 157 6.75 17.95 -18.52
C GLN A 157 7.25 19.40 -18.48
N ILE A 158 8.29 19.68 -17.68
CA ILE A 158 8.91 21.01 -17.56
C ILE A 158 10.20 21.14 -18.40
N SER A 159 10.56 20.11 -19.17
CA SER A 159 11.75 20.14 -20.01
C SER A 159 11.58 21.12 -21.18
N SER A 160 12.68 21.64 -21.71
CA SER A 160 12.71 22.57 -22.85
C SER A 160 12.12 22.00 -24.16
N LYS A 161 11.80 20.71 -24.19
CA LYS A 161 11.16 20.01 -25.32
C LYS A 161 9.62 20.00 -25.22
N LYS A 162 9.07 20.45 -24.10
CA LYS A 162 7.65 20.43 -23.71
C LYS A 162 7.17 21.90 -23.50
N PRO A 163 5.89 22.18 -23.20
CA PRO A 163 5.21 23.41 -23.63
C PRO A 163 5.88 24.72 -23.17
N THR A 164 5.65 25.78 -23.96
CA THR A 164 6.16 27.14 -23.71
C THR A 164 5.65 27.78 -22.41
N ASN A 165 4.68 27.15 -21.73
CA ASN A 165 4.16 27.56 -20.43
C ASN A 165 3.83 26.31 -19.58
N PRO A 166 4.80 25.72 -18.88
CA PRO A 166 4.60 24.54 -18.04
C PRO A 166 3.69 24.85 -16.84
N ASP A 167 3.00 23.83 -16.32
CA ASP A 167 2.20 23.96 -15.10
C ASP A 167 3.08 24.43 -13.92
N PRO A 168 2.77 25.58 -13.29
CA PRO A 168 3.56 26.10 -12.18
C PRO A 168 3.71 25.14 -10.99
N ARG A 169 2.77 24.21 -10.78
CA ARG A 169 2.85 23.18 -9.74
C ARG A 169 4.02 22.22 -9.96
N LEU A 170 4.29 21.89 -11.23
CA LEU A 170 5.36 20.97 -11.63
C LEU A 170 6.73 21.66 -11.59
N VAL A 171 6.76 22.97 -11.90
CA VAL A 171 7.97 23.80 -11.86
C VAL A 171 8.39 24.10 -10.42
N ASN A 172 7.45 24.55 -9.58
CA ASN A 172 7.72 25.00 -8.21
C ASN A 172 7.64 23.85 -7.19
N PHE A 173 8.07 22.64 -7.58
CA PHE A 173 7.99 21.49 -6.69
C PHE A 173 9.06 21.56 -5.60
N ASP A 174 8.61 21.60 -4.34
CA ASP A 174 9.46 21.46 -3.17
C ASP A 174 9.34 20.04 -2.58
N HIS A 175 10.47 19.35 -2.49
CA HIS A 175 10.59 18.00 -1.95
C HIS A 175 10.33 17.92 -0.44
N PHE A 176 10.42 19.05 0.26
CA PHE A 176 10.21 19.16 1.70
C PHE A 176 8.84 19.74 2.06
N ALA A 177 8.09 20.28 1.09
CA ALA A 177 6.73 20.75 1.29
C ALA A 177 5.69 19.64 1.03
N THR A 178 4.49 19.85 1.56
CA THR A 178 3.33 19.02 1.21
C THR A 178 2.78 19.49 -0.13
N THR A 179 3.02 18.70 -1.17
CA THR A 179 2.49 18.94 -2.51
C THR A 179 1.59 17.76 -2.90
N PRO A 180 0.30 17.99 -3.24
CA PRO A 180 -0.56 16.91 -3.70
C PRO A 180 -0.10 16.39 -5.05
N ILE A 181 -0.24 15.08 -5.26
CA ILE A 181 -0.13 14.44 -6.58
C ILE A 181 -1.57 14.12 -7.01
N PRO A 182 -2.16 14.89 -7.95
CA PRO A 182 -3.50 14.63 -8.45
C PRO A 182 -3.62 13.29 -9.17
N LEU A 183 -4.84 12.76 -9.22
CA LEU A 183 -5.12 11.49 -9.88
C LEU A 183 -4.85 11.57 -11.39
N GLU A 184 -5.14 12.72 -12.02
CA GLU A 184 -4.85 12.97 -13.43
C GLU A 184 -3.36 12.89 -13.76
N ASP A 185 -2.49 13.35 -12.85
CA ASP A 185 -1.04 13.28 -13.04
C ASP A 185 -0.54 11.82 -12.91
N ILE A 186 -1.16 11.02 -12.03
CA ILE A 186 -0.90 9.57 -11.94
C ILE A 186 -1.29 8.88 -13.25
N HIS A 187 -2.48 9.16 -13.79
CA HIS A 187 -2.91 8.60 -15.07
C HIS A 187 -2.00 9.01 -16.23
N ALA A 188 -1.65 10.28 -16.34
CA ALA A 188 -0.76 10.78 -17.39
C ALA A 188 0.65 10.17 -17.30
N CYS A 189 1.15 9.95 -16.09
CA CYS A 189 2.42 9.26 -15.85
C CYS A 189 2.35 7.80 -16.32
N LEU A 190 1.34 7.04 -15.88
CA LEU A 190 1.12 5.65 -16.30
C LEU A 190 0.98 5.53 -17.83
N GLU A 191 0.23 6.44 -18.46
CA GLU A 191 0.05 6.48 -19.91
C GLU A 191 1.39 6.73 -20.63
N SER A 192 2.17 7.72 -20.18
CA SER A 192 3.48 8.02 -20.77
C SER A 192 4.47 6.86 -20.64
N GLN A 193 4.36 6.06 -19.57
CA GLN A 193 5.17 4.86 -19.34
C GLN A 193 4.65 3.63 -20.10
N GLY A 194 3.44 3.69 -20.69
CA GLY A 194 2.75 2.52 -21.22
C GLY A 194 2.45 1.46 -20.15
N THR A 195 2.25 1.87 -18.90
CA THR A 195 2.01 0.98 -17.76
C THR A 195 0.52 0.79 -17.52
N GLU A 196 0.04 -0.45 -17.66
CA GLU A 196 -1.36 -0.82 -17.42
C GLU A 196 -1.58 -1.24 -15.95
N VAL A 197 -2.57 -0.62 -15.30
CA VAL A 197 -3.05 -1.01 -13.96
C VAL A 197 -3.96 -2.23 -14.07
N LYS A 198 -3.73 -3.23 -13.23
CA LYS A 198 -4.56 -4.43 -13.10
C LYS A 198 -5.06 -4.59 -11.67
N PHE A 199 -6.14 -5.33 -11.53
CA PHE A 199 -6.73 -5.62 -10.22
C PHE A 199 -5.73 -6.35 -9.32
N GLY A 200 -5.55 -5.85 -8.10
CA GLY A 200 -4.59 -6.39 -7.13
C GLY A 200 -3.17 -5.85 -7.26
N ASP A 201 -2.92 -4.89 -8.14
CA ASP A 201 -1.61 -4.22 -8.20
C ASP A 201 -1.28 -3.49 -6.90
N ILE A 202 0.00 -3.59 -6.51
CA ILE A 202 0.62 -2.79 -5.47
C ILE A 202 1.22 -1.56 -6.14
N LEU A 203 0.66 -0.40 -5.86
CA LEU A 203 1.08 0.88 -6.43
C LEU A 203 2.29 1.44 -5.68
N PHE A 204 3.40 1.64 -6.38
CA PHE A 204 4.56 2.37 -5.87
C PHE A 204 4.64 3.73 -6.55
N ILE A 205 4.75 4.81 -5.78
CA ILE A 205 4.88 6.16 -6.33
C ILE A 205 6.27 6.69 -5.99
N ARG A 206 7.10 6.91 -7.01
CA ARG A 206 8.36 7.65 -6.85
C ARG A 206 8.07 9.15 -6.94
N SER A 207 7.82 9.76 -5.79
CA SER A 207 7.58 11.21 -5.67
C SER A 207 8.85 12.06 -5.77
N GLY A 208 10.03 11.44 -5.55
CA GLY A 208 11.33 12.11 -5.55
C GLY A 208 11.78 12.67 -4.20
N LYS A 209 11.05 12.40 -3.10
CA LYS A 209 11.43 12.90 -1.75
C LYS A 209 12.66 12.19 -1.15
N VAL A 210 12.82 10.90 -1.43
CA VAL A 210 14.00 10.11 -1.05
C VAL A 210 14.76 9.78 -2.33
N PHE A 211 16.00 10.26 -2.43
CA PHE A 211 16.92 9.87 -3.49
C PHE A 211 17.58 8.56 -3.08
N LEU A 212 17.36 7.50 -3.87
CA LEU A 212 18.18 6.29 -3.84
C LEU A 212 19.32 6.43 -4.86
#